data_AF-A0A5J5L7W4-F1
#
_entry.id   AF-A0A5J5L7W4-F1
#
_cell.length_a   1.000
_cell.length_b   1.000
_cell.length_c   1.000
_cell.angle_alpha   90.00
_cell.angle_beta   90.00
_cell.angle_gamma   90.00
#
_symmetry.space_group_name_H-M   'P 1'
#
loop_
_entity.id
_entity.type
_entity.pdbx_description
1 polymer ?
#
loop_
_entity_poly.entity_id
_entity_poly.type
_entity_poly.pdbx_seq_one_letter_code
_entity_poly.pdbx_strand_id
1 'polypeptide(L)' 'MGVDGNGAAHYWDSYEFAVAVVSVDGEGETVELAATPFETLSEWCEYTRGERGWDIGPHVGGLLVGDLVRGVEA' A
#
# COMPACT_ATOMS: atom_id res chain seq x y z
N MET A 1 -2.32 4.96 2.64
CA MET A 1 -1.96 3.52 2.68
C MET A 1 -0.87 3.30 3.71
N GLY A 2 -0.30 2.10 3.79
CA GLY A 2 0.51 1.66 4.92
C GLY A 2 1.36 0.44 4.57
N VAL A 3 1.85 -0.22 5.61
CA VAL A 3 2.78 -1.34 5.52
C VAL A 3 2.02 -2.64 5.80
N ASP A 4 2.23 -3.66 4.98
CA ASP A 4 1.67 -4.99 5.21
C ASP A 4 2.45 -5.78 6.27
N GLY A 5 1.96 -6.94 6.66
CA GLY A 5 2.59 -7.81 7.67
C GLY A 5 3.94 -8.39 7.24
N ASN A 6 4.32 -8.28 5.96
CA ASN A 6 5.65 -8.62 5.47
C ASN A 6 6.60 -7.41 5.50
N GLY A 7 6.15 -6.24 5.96
CA GLY A 7 6.94 -5.02 5.98
C GLY A 7 6.97 -4.28 4.64
N ALA A 8 6.22 -4.71 3.63
CA ALA A 8 6.16 -4.00 2.34
C ALA A 8 5.23 -2.79 2.43
N ALA A 9 5.67 -1.64 1.92
CA ALA A 9 4.91 -0.41 1.86
C ALA A 9 4.06 -0.36 0.60
N HIS A 10 2.76 -0.08 0.75
CA HIS A 10 1.82 0.06 -0.36
C HIS A 10 1.47 1.54 -0.56
N TYR A 11 1.48 2.00 -1.80
CA TYR A 11 1.11 3.35 -2.24
C TYR A 11 0.15 3.29 -3.43
N TRP A 12 -0.71 4.29 -3.60
CA TRP A 12 -1.86 4.29 -4.51
C TRP A 12 -1.69 5.52 -5.34
N ASP A 13 -1.55 5.27 -6.61
CA ASP A 13 -1.61 6.28 -7.62
C ASP A 13 -3.04 6.35 -8.17
N SER A 14 -3.74 7.41 -7.82
CA SER A 14 -5.10 7.65 -8.30
C SER A 14 -5.17 8.09 -9.77
N TYR A 15 -4.06 8.56 -10.34
CA TYR A 15 -4.00 8.94 -11.75
C TYR A 15 -3.80 7.71 -12.63
N GLU A 16 -2.91 6.80 -12.23
CA GLU A 16 -2.63 5.56 -12.95
C GLU A 16 -3.57 4.40 -12.55
N PHE A 17 -4.38 4.58 -11.51
CA PHE A 17 -5.20 3.52 -10.92
C PHE A 17 -4.36 2.28 -10.58
N ALA A 18 -3.21 2.51 -9.93
CA ALA A 18 -2.22 1.48 -9.63
C ALA A 18 -1.73 1.54 -8.18
N VAL A 19 -1.32 0.39 -7.66
CA VAL A 19 -0.69 0.25 -6.35
C VAL A 19 0.80 0.03 -6.53
N ALA A 20 1.64 0.94 -6.05
CA ALA A 20 3.07 0.68 -5.90
C ALA A 20 3.32 -0.09 -4.60
N VAL A 21 4.01 -1.22 -4.68
CA VAL A 21 4.39 -2.06 -3.54
C VAL A 21 5.91 -2.07 -3.45
N VAL A 22 6.45 -1.60 -2.33
CA VAL A 22 7.90 -1.54 -2.09
C VAL A 22 8.24 -2.46 -0.92
N SER A 23 9.06 -3.47 -1.19
CA SER A 23 9.55 -4.41 -0.18
C SER A 23 10.53 -3.75 0.79
N VAL A 24 10.81 -4.44 1.92
CA VAL A 24 11.81 -4.00 2.91
C VAL A 24 13.22 -3.91 2.32
N ASP A 25 13.51 -4.67 1.28
CA ASP A 25 14.80 -4.66 0.57
C ASP A 25 14.92 -3.49 -0.42
N GLY A 26 13.87 -2.66 -0.53
CA GLY A 26 13.82 -1.49 -1.42
C GLY A 26 13.46 -1.83 -2.86
N GLU A 27 13.17 -3.09 -3.17
CA GLU A 27 12.64 -3.49 -4.48
C GLU A 27 11.16 -3.11 -4.57
N GLY A 28 10.81 -2.38 -5.62
CA GLY A 28 9.45 -1.89 -5.86
C GLY A 28 8.83 -2.47 -7.13
N GLU A 29 7.53 -2.74 -7.06
CA GLU A 29 6.70 -3.07 -8.22
C GLU A 29 5.48 -2.15 -8.29
N THR A 30 4.98 -1.90 -9.51
CA THR A 30 3.71 -1.21 -9.73
C THR A 30 2.70 -2.23 -10.20
N VAL A 31 1.58 -2.33 -9.49
CA VAL A 31 0.47 -3.22 -9.79
C VAL A 31 -0.71 -2.39 -10.26
N GLU A 32 -0.96 -2.38 -11.57
CA GLU A 32 -2.17 -1.77 -12.12
C GLU A 32 -3.41 -2.54 -11.64
N LEU A 33 -4.41 -1.84 -11.12
CA LEU A 33 -5.60 -2.50 -10.59
C LEU A 33 -6.32 -3.30 -11.70
N ALA A 34 -6.31 -2.80 -12.94
CA ALA A 34 -6.87 -3.48 -14.11
C ALA A 34 -6.13 -4.78 -14.49
N ALA A 35 -4.89 -4.98 -14.05
CA ALA A 35 -4.15 -6.23 -14.23
C ALA A 35 -4.47 -7.25 -13.14
N THR A 36 -5.29 -6.88 -12.15
CA THR A 36 -5.71 -7.74 -11.05
C THR A 36 -7.19 -8.12 -11.20
N PRO A 37 -7.68 -9.14 -10.46
CA PRO A 37 -9.10 -9.45 -10.41
C PRO A 37 -9.97 -8.42 -9.66
N PHE A 38 -9.38 -7.37 -9.10
CA PHE A 38 -10.08 -6.41 -8.24
C PHE A 38 -10.63 -5.25 -9.06
N GLU A 39 -11.90 -4.91 -8.85
CA GLU A 39 -12.56 -3.79 -9.53
C GLU A 39 -12.34 -2.47 -8.79
N THR A 40 -12.01 -2.55 -7.49
CA THR A 40 -11.85 -1.39 -6.61
C THR A 40 -10.59 -1.47 -5.75
N LEU A 41 -10.07 -0.31 -5.38
CA LEU A 41 -8.97 -0.21 -4.41
C LEU A 41 -9.35 -0.83 -3.05
N SER A 42 -10.63 -0.79 -2.68
CA SER A 42 -11.13 -1.40 -1.43
C SER A 42 -10.93 -2.92 -1.44
N GLU A 43 -11.23 -3.59 -2.54
CA GLU A 43 -11.02 -5.04 -2.69
C GLU A 43 -9.54 -5.40 -2.64
N TRP A 44 -8.67 -4.59 -3.27
CA TRP A 44 -7.22 -4.74 -3.11
C TRP A 44 -6.78 -4.63 -1.64
N CYS A 45 -7.32 -3.65 -0.92
CA CYS A 45 -7.01 -3.46 0.50
C CYS A 45 -7.46 -4.65 1.35
N GLU A 46 -8.66 -5.19 1.08
CA GLU A 46 -9.19 -6.37 1.77
C GLU A 46 -8.33 -7.62 1.50
N TYR A 47 -7.96 -7.86 0.23
CA TYR A 47 -7.05 -8.93 -0.15
C TYR A 47 -5.71 -8.81 0.58
N THR A 48 -5.09 -7.63 0.51
CA THR A 48 -3.77 -7.38 1.12
C THR A 48 -3.84 -7.53 2.65
N ARG A 49 -4.97 -7.15 3.26
CA ARG A 49 -5.23 -7.38 4.68
C ARG A 49 -5.32 -8.86 5.04
N GLY A 50 -6.06 -9.64 4.26
CA GLY A 50 -6.25 -11.07 4.50
C GLY A 50 -4.98 -11.88 4.24
N GLU A 51 -4.34 -11.67 3.10
CA GLU A 51 -3.23 -12.50 2.62
C GLU A 51 -1.88 -12.06 3.16
N ARG A 52 -1.67 -10.74 3.31
CA ARG A 52 -0.37 -10.18 3.71
C ARG A 52 -0.38 -9.60 5.12
N GLY A 53 -1.46 -9.74 5.89
CA GLY A 53 -1.50 -9.35 7.30
C GLY A 53 -1.42 -7.83 7.52
N TRP A 54 -2.10 -7.05 6.70
CA TRP A 54 -2.13 -5.58 6.82
C TRP A 54 -2.80 -5.13 8.12
N ASP A 55 -2.00 -4.85 9.15
CA ASP A 55 -2.49 -4.58 10.51
C ASP A 55 -3.03 -3.15 10.69
N ILE A 56 -2.37 -2.18 10.03
CA ILE A 56 -2.76 -0.76 10.01
C ILE A 56 -3.30 -0.41 8.62
N GLY A 57 -4.62 -0.54 8.43
CA GLY A 57 -5.30 -0.23 7.17
C GLY A 57 -4.93 1.17 6.63
N PRO A 58 -5.25 1.47 5.35
CA PRO A 58 -4.76 2.68 4.71
C PRO A 58 -5.14 3.92 5.52
N HIS A 59 -4.13 4.68 5.96
CA HIS A 59 -4.35 6.04 6.49
C HIS A 59 -4.90 6.89 5.35
N VAL A 60 -6.22 6.94 5.23
CA VAL A 60 -6.94 7.86 4.35
C VAL A 60 -7.33 9.03 5.24
N GLY A 61 -6.55 10.11 5.17
CA GLY A 61 -6.83 11.36 5.91
C GLY A 61 -5.72 11.89 6.83
N GLY A 62 -4.49 11.39 6.74
CA GLY A 62 -3.31 11.99 7.40
C GLY A 62 -2.52 12.91 6.46
N LEU A 63 -1.82 13.91 7.03
CA LEU A 63 -0.80 14.66 6.29
C LEU A 63 0.29 13.66 5.87
N LEU A 64 0.39 13.38 4.57
CA LEU A 64 1.42 12.53 3.93
C LEU A 64 2.82 12.68 4.52
N VAL A 65 3.16 13.91 4.95
CA VAL A 65 4.44 14.26 5.57
C VAL A 65 4.63 13.63 6.95
N GLY A 66 3.59 13.53 7.78
CA GLY A 66 3.68 12.93 9.11
C GLY A 66 3.92 11.42 9.08
N ASP A 67 3.35 10.75 8.08
CA ASP A 67 3.55 9.31 7.84
C ASP A 67 4.95 9.04 7.27
N LEU A 68 5.46 9.91 6.40
CA LEU A 68 6.82 9.82 5.85
C LEU A 68 7.90 10.06 6.92
N VAL A 69 7.70 11.03 7.82
CA VAL A 69 8.66 11.32 8.91
C VAL A 69 8.77 10.13 9.87
N ARG A 70 7.65 9.48 10.22
CA ARG A 70 7.68 8.29 11.09
C ARG A 70 8.29 7.05 10.44
N GLY A 71 8.18 6.92 9.11
CA GLY A 71 8.86 5.85 8.37
C GLY A 71 10.39 6.05 8.26
N VAL A 72 10.87 7.30 8.33
CA VAL A 72 12.31 7.63 8.29
C VAL A 72 12.99 7.51 9.65
N GLU A 73 12.24 7.67 10.74
CA GLU A 73 12.78 7.62 12.11
C GLU A 73 12.77 6.21 12.74
N ALA A 74 12.35 5.18 12.01
CA ALA A 74 12.32 3.78 12.46
C ALA A 74 13.59 3.01 12.07
#